data_AF-A0A1H0UVY1-F1
#
_entry.id   AF-A0A1H0UVY1-F1
#
_cell.length_a   1.000
_cell.length_b   1.000
_cell.length_c   1.000
_cell.angle_alpha   90.00
_cell.angle_beta   90.00
_cell.angle_gamma   90.00
#
_symmetry.space_group_name_H-M   'P 1'
#
loop_
_entity.id
_entity.type
_entity.pdbx_description
1 polymer ?
#
loop_
_entity_poly.entity_id
_entity_poly.type
_entity_poly.pdbx_seq_one_letter_code
_entity_poly.pdbx_strand_id
1 'polypeptide(L)' 'LEQAIDEYIDFYNTQRLQKKLKSMTPIEYRSHTLTA' A
#
# COMPACT_ATOMS: atom_id res chain seq x y z
N LEU A 1 5.49 11.29 18.04
CA LEU A 1 4.84 9.97 17.83
C LEU A 1 3.94 10.01 16.60
N GLU A 2 3.10 11.03 16.48
CA GLU A 2 2.24 11.26 15.30
C GLU A 2 3.00 11.19 13.98
N GLN A 3 4.09 11.95 13.82
CA GLN A 3 4.88 11.92 12.59
C GLN A 3 5.36 10.51 12.18
N ALA A 4 5.81 9.70 13.14
CA ALA A 4 6.26 8.34 12.84
C ALA A 4 5.09 7.42 12.44
N ILE A 5 3.89 7.67 12.97
CA ILE A 5 2.67 6.96 12.57
C ILE A 5 2.28 7.38 11.15
N ASP A 6 2.31 8.67 10.84
CA ASP A 6 1.97 9.19 9.51
C ASP A 6 2.92 8.66 8.44
N GLU A 7 4.23 8.69 8.71
CA GLU A 7 5.26 8.12 7.85
C GLU A 7 5.05 6.61 7.64
N TYR A 8 4.68 5.88 8.69
CA TYR A 8 4.38 4.46 8.58
C TYR A 8 3.12 4.18 7.75
N ILE A 9 2.07 5.00 7.90
CA ILE A 9 0.83 4.89 7.12
C ILE A 9 1.11 5.14 5.64
N ASP A 10 1.90 6.16 5.30
CA ASP A 10 2.28 6.43 3.92
C ASP A 10 3.05 5.22 3.34
N PHE A 11 4.15 4.83 3.99
CA PHE A 11 4.94 3.66 3.58
C PHE A 11 4.06 2.42 3.36
N TYR A 12 3.15 2.13 4.30
CA TYR A 12 2.29 0.95 4.21
C TYR A 12 1.39 1.00 2.96
N ASN A 13 0.81 2.15 2.66
CA ASN A 13 -0.14 2.30 1.56
C ASN A 13 0.53 2.40 0.18
N THR A 14 1.71 3.02 0.10
CA THR A 14 2.33 3.45 -1.17
C THR A 14 3.62 2.72 -1.53
N GLN A 15 4.29 2.05 -0.57
CA GLN A 15 5.61 1.47 -0.81
C GLN A 15 5.70 -0.02 -0.42
N ARG A 16 4.88 -0.46 0.53
CA ARG A 16 4.95 -1.85 1.04
C ARG A 16 4.39 -2.86 0.06
N LEU A 17 5.27 -3.60 -0.61
CA LEU A 17 4.91 -4.71 -1.48
C LEU A 17 4.42 -5.92 -0.69
N GLN A 18 3.36 -6.59 -1.17
CA GLN A 18 2.82 -7.79 -0.54
C GLN A 18 2.73 -8.96 -1.52
N LYS A 19 3.31 -10.11 -1.15
CA LYS A 19 3.24 -11.35 -1.96
C LYS A 19 1.79 -11.76 -2.27
N LYS A 20 0.87 -11.60 -1.31
CA LYS A 20 -0.56 -11.89 -1.50
C LYS A 20 -1.25 -10.96 -2.50
N LEU A 21 -0.71 -9.77 -2.71
CA LEU A 21 -1.19 -8.77 -3.66
C LEU A 21 -0.42 -8.84 -4.98
N LYS A 22 0.15 -10.01 -5.33
CA LYS A 22 0.97 -10.19 -6.53
C LYS A 22 2.12 -9.18 -6.62
N SER A 23 2.76 -8.91 -5.48
CA SER A 23 3.85 -7.92 -5.35
C SER A 23 3.43 -6.47 -5.66
N MET A 24 2.16 -6.13 -5.47
CA MET A 24 1.66 -4.75 -5.50
C MET A 24 1.62 -4.14 -4.10
N THR A 25 1.62 -2.82 -4.04
CA THR A 25 1.24 -2.04 -2.86
C THR A 25 -0.27 -2.10 -2.64
N PRO A 26 -0.77 -1.76 -1.43
CA PRO A 26 -2.20 -1.73 -1.16
C PRO A 26 -3.00 -0.82 -2.11
N ILE A 27 -2.46 0.36 -2.47
CA ILE A 27 -3.14 1.28 -3.40
C ILE A 27 -3.16 0.71 -4.83
N GLU A 28 -2.04 0.21 -5.33
CA GLU A 28 -1.98 -0.39 -6.67
C GLU A 28 -2.94 -1.57 -6.82
N TYR A 29 -3.03 -2.43 -5.81
CA TYR A 29 -3.94 -3.56 -5.82
C TYR A 29 -5.41 -3.12 -5.87
N ARG A 30 -5.80 -2.10 -5.09
CA ARG A 30 -7.17 -1.54 -5.12
C ARG A 30 -7.48 -1.03 -6.53
N SER A 31 -6.59 -0.22 -7.12
CA SER A 31 -6.75 0.30 -8.47
C SER A 31 -6.90 -0.82 -9.50
N HIS A 32 -6.05 -1.84 -9.43
CA HIS A 32 -6.12 -3.01 -10.30
C HIS A 32 -7.48 -3.73 -10.19
N THR A 33 -8.02 -3.91 -8.98
CA THR A 33 -9.33 -4.57 -8.78
C THR A 33 -10.53 -3.73 -9.23
N LEU A 34 -10.37 -2.42 -9.39
CA LEU A 34 -11.42 -1.53 -9.91
C LEU A 34 -11.46 -1.50 -11.44
N THR A 35 -10.32 -1.79 -12.09
CA THR A 35 -10.18 -1.76 -13.55
C THR A 35 -10.31 -3.12 -14.23
N ALA A 36 -10.22 -4.22 -13.47
CA ALA A 36 -10.29 -5.60 -13.94
C ALA A 36 -11.67 -6.21 -13.68
#